data_AF-A0A1I4FJN7-F1
#
_entry.id   AF-A0A1I4FJN7-F1
#
_cell.length_a   1.000
_cell.length_b   1.000
_cell.length_c   1.000
_cell.angle_alpha   90.00
_cell.angle_beta   90.00
_cell.angle_gamma   90.00
#
_symmetry.space_group_name_H-M   'P 1'
#
loop_
_entity.id
_entity.type
_entity.pdbx_description
1 polymer ?
#
loop_
_entity_poly.entity_id
_entity_poly.type
_entity_poly.pdbx_seq_one_letter_code
_entity_poly.pdbx_strand_id
1 'polypeptide(L)'
;MTAGAGRTGRRGRRSFLADAGVTVARASEVVRPGLLEPAAARHLHEPQGSPVLVSSRITYTLDATPMVSDHATILGSMMEIRTERAATGLSLTWGATS
;
A
#
# COMPACT_ATOMS: atom_id res chain seq x y z
N MET A 1 26.63 -29.89 0.53
CA MET A 1 26.23 -29.28 1.82
C MET A 1 25.63 -27.91 1.50
N THR A 2 24.29 -27.87 1.57
CA THR A 2 23.34 -26.74 1.52
C THR A 2 23.54 -25.57 0.54
N ALA A 3 22.74 -25.65 -0.53
CA ALA A 3 22.35 -24.53 -1.39
C ALA A 3 21.62 -23.43 -0.60
N GLY A 4 22.06 -22.17 -0.77
CA GLY A 4 21.29 -21.00 -0.34
C GLY A 4 20.22 -20.69 -1.38
N ALA A 5 18.98 -21.05 -1.08
CA ALA A 5 17.83 -20.81 -1.94
C ALA A 5 17.69 -19.30 -2.25
N GLY A 6 17.81 -18.95 -3.52
CA GLY A 6 17.50 -17.61 -4.02
C GLY A 6 16.04 -17.28 -3.72
N ARG A 7 15.81 -16.32 -2.81
CA ARG A 7 14.53 -15.61 -2.78
C ARG A 7 14.46 -14.77 -4.04
N THR A 8 13.77 -15.26 -5.06
CA THR A 8 13.19 -14.45 -6.13
C THR A 8 12.09 -13.56 -5.53
N GLY A 9 12.48 -12.64 -4.64
CA GLY A 9 11.59 -11.68 -4.02
C GLY A 9 11.14 -10.69 -5.08
N ARG A 10 9.83 -10.64 -5.34
CA ARG A 10 9.22 -9.65 -6.24
C ARG A 10 9.68 -8.26 -5.80
N ARG A 11 10.50 -7.58 -6.62
CA ARG A 11 10.94 -6.20 -6.31
C ARG A 11 9.72 -5.30 -6.23
N GLY A 12 9.75 -4.35 -5.29
CA GLY A 12 8.67 -3.36 -5.15
C GLY A 12 8.67 -2.37 -6.30
N ARG A 13 7.49 -1.86 -6.69
CA ARG A 13 7.31 -0.93 -7.83
C ARG A 13 8.23 0.30 -7.77
N ARG A 14 8.55 0.82 -6.58
CA ARG A 14 9.48 1.95 -6.40
C ARG A 14 10.92 1.63 -6.85
N SER A 15 11.38 0.40 -6.64
CA SER A 15 12.70 -0.04 -7.12
C SER A 15 12.72 -0.07 -8.65
N PHE A 16 11.65 -0.53 -9.30
CA PHE A 16 11.57 -0.50 -10.76
C PHE A 16 11.54 0.93 -11.33
N LEU A 17 10.84 1.86 -10.68
CA LEU A 17 10.85 3.26 -11.09
C LEU A 17 12.26 3.86 -10.97
N ALA A 18 12.97 3.57 -9.89
CA ALA A 18 14.36 3.99 -9.75
C ALA A 18 15.27 3.39 -10.83
N ASP A 19 15.12 2.10 -11.15
CA ASP A 19 15.85 1.43 -12.24
C ASP A 19 15.59 2.11 -13.60
N ALA A 20 14.40 2.70 -13.79
CA ALA A 20 14.03 3.46 -14.99
C ALA A 20 14.44 4.94 -14.96
N GLY A 21 15.27 5.37 -13.99
CA GLY A 21 15.72 6.76 -13.87
C GLY A 21 14.67 7.72 -13.30
N VAL A 22 13.57 7.20 -12.76
CA VAL A 22 12.48 8.00 -12.22
C VAL A 22 12.65 8.23 -10.73
N THR A 23 12.72 9.50 -10.33
CA THR A 23 12.74 9.89 -8.92
C THR A 23 11.32 10.14 -8.40
N VAL A 24 10.91 9.37 -7.40
CA VAL A 24 9.65 9.59 -6.66
C VAL A 24 9.86 10.68 -5.62
N ALA A 25 9.10 11.78 -5.71
CA ALA A 25 9.22 12.90 -4.79
C ALA A 25 8.22 12.83 -3.63
N ARG A 26 6.95 12.52 -3.94
CA ARG A 26 5.87 12.44 -2.97
C ARG A 26 4.76 11.52 -3.46
N ALA A 27 3.87 11.15 -2.54
CA ALA A 27 2.59 10.54 -2.88
C ALA A 27 1.47 11.22 -2.08
N SER A 28 0.28 11.30 -2.68
CA SER A 28 -0.96 11.63 -1.99
C SER A 28 -1.76 10.36 -1.85
N GLU A 29 -2.22 10.04 -0.65
CA GLU A 29 -2.99 8.84 -0.35
C GLU A 29 -4.25 9.21 0.42
N VAL A 30 -5.38 8.66 -0.01
CA VAL A 30 -6.67 8.78 0.66
C VAL A 30 -7.13 7.39 1.03
N VAL A 31 -7.39 7.17 2.31
CA VAL A 31 -7.96 5.92 2.82
C VAL A 31 -9.36 6.14 3.31
N ARG A 32 -10.29 5.28 2.88
CA ARG A 32 -11.71 5.33 3.24
C ARG A 32 -12.17 3.97 3.74
N PRO A 33 -13.09 3.93 4.72
CA PRO A 33 -13.81 2.69 5.00
C PRO A 33 -14.64 2.29 3.77
N GLY A 34 -14.80 1.00 3.57
CA GLY A 34 -15.64 0.44 2.51
C GLY A 34 -16.13 -0.96 2.86
N LEU A 35 -16.86 -1.55 1.93
CA LEU A 35 -17.30 -2.94 2.00
C LEU A 35 -16.62 -3.74 0.88
N LEU A 36 -16.34 -5.01 1.14
CA LEU A 36 -15.65 -5.87 0.19
C LEU A 36 -16.54 -6.23 -0.99
N GLU A 37 -16.16 -5.75 -2.17
CA GLU A 37 -16.86 -6.00 -3.44
C GLU A 37 -16.70 -7.47 -3.90
N PRO A 38 -17.65 -8.02 -4.69
CA PRO A 38 -17.68 -9.44 -5.07
C PRO A 38 -16.39 -9.95 -5.73
N ALA A 39 -15.79 -9.15 -6.61
CA ALA A 39 -14.56 -9.55 -7.31
C ALA A 39 -13.39 -9.69 -6.33
N ALA A 40 -13.22 -8.73 -5.42
CA ALA A 40 -12.17 -8.73 -4.42
C ALA A 40 -12.42 -9.80 -3.33
N ALA A 41 -13.67 -10.03 -2.94
CA ALA A 41 -14.07 -11.09 -2.02
C ALA A 41 -13.53 -12.47 -2.44
N ARG A 42 -13.65 -12.80 -3.73
CA ARG A 42 -13.12 -14.05 -4.29
C ARG A 42 -11.61 -14.15 -4.21
N HIS A 43 -10.89 -13.04 -4.46
CA HIS A 43 -9.43 -13.01 -4.42
C HIS A 43 -8.87 -13.05 -2.99
N LEU A 44 -9.63 -12.52 -2.03
CA LEU A 44 -9.22 -12.44 -0.63
C LEU A 44 -9.78 -13.58 0.22
N HIS A 45 -10.62 -14.46 -0.36
CA HIS A 45 -11.28 -15.56 0.33
C HIS A 45 -12.09 -15.13 1.56
N GLU A 46 -12.74 -13.96 1.46
CA GLU A 46 -13.57 -13.38 2.51
C GLU A 46 -15.01 -13.19 2.03
N PRO A 47 -16.00 -13.13 2.94
CA PRO A 47 -17.37 -12.81 2.57
C PRO A 47 -17.47 -11.45 1.87
N GLN A 48 -18.30 -11.38 0.83
CA GLN A 48 -18.74 -10.10 0.28
C GLN A 48 -19.37 -9.26 1.40
N GLY A 49 -19.13 -7.94 1.37
CA GLY A 49 -19.66 -7.04 2.39
C GLY A 49 -18.81 -6.97 3.66
N SER A 50 -17.70 -7.71 3.74
CA SER A 50 -16.76 -7.59 4.86
C SER A 50 -16.18 -6.17 4.95
N PRO A 51 -15.96 -5.62 6.16
CA PRO A 51 -15.35 -4.30 6.32
C PRO A 51 -13.92 -4.24 5.77
N VAL A 52 -13.63 -3.21 4.99
CA VAL A 52 -12.31 -2.98 4.38
C VAL A 52 -11.87 -1.54 4.52
N LEU A 53 -10.57 -1.33 4.41
CA LEU A 53 -9.95 -0.05 4.11
C LEU A 53 -9.64 0.00 2.61
N VAL A 54 -10.13 1.03 1.92
CA VAL A 54 -9.84 1.29 0.51
C VAL A 54 -8.85 2.44 0.44
N SER A 55 -7.65 2.16 -0.07
CA SER A 55 -6.61 3.16 -0.32
C SER A 55 -6.55 3.52 -1.79
N SER A 56 -6.60 4.82 -2.08
CA SER A 56 -6.30 5.40 -3.39
C SER A 56 -5.07 6.28 -3.26
N ARG A 57 -4.00 5.97 -4.01
CA ARG A 57 -2.73 6.69 -3.93
C ARG A 57 -2.22 7.13 -5.29
N ILE A 58 -1.81 8.39 -5.40
CA ILE A 58 -1.13 8.93 -6.58
C ILE A 58 0.31 9.28 -6.20
N THR A 59 1.26 8.77 -6.98
CA THR A 59 2.69 9.04 -6.84
C THR A 59 3.13 10.09 -7.87
N TYR A 60 3.97 11.03 -7.44
CA TYR A 60 4.42 12.17 -8.24
C TYR A 60 5.96 12.23 -8.32
N THR A 61 6.45 12.71 -9.46
CA THR A 61 7.83 13.17 -9.67
C THR A 61 8.11 14.50 -8.98
N LEU A 62 9.37 14.96 -9.05
CA LEU A 62 9.83 16.25 -8.49
C LEU A 62 9.11 17.46 -9.11
N ASP A 63 8.79 17.41 -10.39
CA ASP A 63 8.04 18.45 -11.12
C ASP A 63 6.51 18.34 -10.93
N ALA A 64 6.07 17.55 -9.95
CA ALA A 64 4.67 17.29 -9.62
C ALA A 64 3.85 16.60 -10.73
N THR A 65 4.50 15.95 -11.70
CA THR A 65 3.82 15.11 -12.71
C THR A 65 3.29 13.81 -12.07
N PRO A 66 2.00 13.47 -12.22
CA PRO A 66 1.46 12.21 -11.71
C PRO A 66 1.97 11.03 -12.55
N MET A 67 2.44 9.97 -11.89
CA MET A 67 3.01 8.81 -12.57
C MET A 67 2.25 7.52 -12.38
N VAL A 68 1.86 7.24 -11.12
CA VAL A 68 1.24 5.98 -10.76
C VAL A 68 0.04 6.24 -9.88
N SER A 69 -1.11 5.76 -10.34
CA SER A 69 -2.32 5.61 -9.52
C SER A 69 -2.39 4.18 -9.02
N ASP A 70 -2.57 4.02 -7.71
CA ASP A 70 -2.66 2.75 -7.01
C ASP A 70 -4.00 2.69 -6.28
N HIS A 71 -4.64 1.53 -6.33
CA HIS A 71 -5.88 1.25 -5.63
C HIS A 71 -5.74 -0.09 -4.92
N ALA A 72 -5.87 -0.05 -3.60
CA ALA A 72 -5.74 -1.23 -2.74
C ALA A 72 -6.98 -1.40 -1.86
N THR A 73 -7.50 -2.62 -1.82
CA THR A 73 -8.51 -3.06 -0.85
C THR A 73 -7.82 -3.90 0.21
N ILE A 74 -7.91 -3.46 1.46
CA ILE A 74 -7.21 -4.06 2.59
C ILE A 74 -8.25 -4.51 3.61
N LEU A 75 -8.20 -5.78 4.02
CA LEU A 75 -9.13 -6.33 5.00
C LEU A 75 -8.96 -5.61 6.34
N GLY A 76 -10.05 -5.07 6.88
CA GLY A 76 -10.02 -4.31 8.13
C GLY A 76 -9.56 -5.14 9.32
N SER A 77 -9.74 -6.46 9.26
CA SER A 77 -9.26 -7.40 10.28
C SER A 77 -7.73 -7.58 10.29
N MET A 78 -7.04 -7.27 9.19
CA MET A 78 -5.61 -7.57 9.01
C MET A 78 -4.70 -6.34 9.03
N MET A 79 -5.24 -5.13 9.12
CA MET A 79 -4.46 -3.90 9.02
C MET A 79 -4.73 -2.98 10.20
N GLU A 80 -3.64 -2.53 10.82
CA GLU A 80 -3.65 -1.43 11.78
C GLU A 80 -2.90 -0.22 11.21
N ILE A 81 -3.52 0.97 11.34
CA ILE A 81 -2.87 2.25 11.05
C ILE A 81 -2.57 2.93 12.38
N ARG A 82 -1.28 2.98 12.74
CA ARG A 82 -0.81 3.66 13.95
C ARG A 82 -0.26 5.02 13.61
N THR A 83 -0.55 5.99 14.47
CA THR A 83 0.00 7.33 14.34
C THR A 83 0.43 7.87 15.69
N GLU A 84 1.59 8.52 15.72
CA GLU A 84 2.00 9.36 16.84
C GLU A 84 2.02 10.81 16.36
N ARG A 85 1.44 11.70 17.18
CA ARG A 85 1.33 13.13 16.88
C ARG A 85 2.08 13.93 17.92
N ALA A 86 2.99 14.76 17.44
CA ALA A 86 3.62 15.83 18.20
C ALA A 86 3.13 17.18 17.65
N ALA A 87 3.40 18.28 18.36
CA ALA A 87 2.98 19.62 17.95
C ALA A 87 3.43 20.00 16.52
N THR A 88 4.57 19.48 16.07
CA THR A 88 5.15 19.76 14.74
C THR A 88 5.44 18.50 13.92
N GLY A 89 4.94 17.34 14.34
CA GLY A 89 5.31 16.05 13.77
C GLY A 89 4.17 15.04 13.71
N LEU A 90 4.21 14.21 12.67
CA LEU A 90 3.32 13.08 12.48
C LEU A 90 4.17 11.87 12.10
N SER A 91 4.06 10.78 12.86
CA SER A 91 4.47 9.46 12.39
C SER A 91 3.23 8.68 11.93
N LEU A 92 3.42 7.84 10.92
CA LEU A 92 2.39 6.96 10.39
C LEU A 92 3.04 5.61 10.09
N THR A 93 2.50 4.55 10.69
CA THR A 93 2.94 3.18 10.45
C THR A 93 1.75 2.32 10.03
N TRP A 94 1.98 1.46 9.06
CA TRP A 94 1.02 0.46 8.58
C TRP A 94 1.56 -0.91 8.93
N GLY A 95 0.74 -1.78 9.49
CA GLY A 95 1.19 -3.10 9.89
C GLY A 95 0.04 -4.08 9.99
N ALA A 96 0.42 -5.36 10.12
CA ALA A 96 -0.52 -6.37 10.56
C ALA A 96 -1.04 -5.99 11.94
N THR A 97 -2.33 -6.23 12.19
CA THR A 97 -2.90 -6.16 13.53
C THR A 97 -2.09 -7.05 14.46
N SER A 98 -1.66 -6.53 15.61
CA SER A 98 -0.88 -7.27 16.62
C SER A 98 -1.71 -8.26 17.42
#